data_AF-A0A0B7NJ42-F1
#
_entry.id   AF-A0A0B7NJ42-F1
#
_cell.length_a   1.000
_cell.length_b   1.000
_cell.length_c   1.000
_cell.angle_alpha   90.00
_cell.angle_beta   90.00
_cell.angle_gamma   90.00
#
_symmetry.space_group_name_H-M   'P 1'
#
loop_
_entity.id
_entity.type
_entity.pdbx_description
1 polymer ?
#
loop_
_entity_poly.entity_id
_entity_poly.type
_entity_poly.pdbx_seq_one_letter_code
_entity_poly.pdbx_strand_id
1 'polypeptide(L)'
;MPPVTEEHLYTDHVHPWEEIVDYVSRNEVSKLRRNRYAQEVYQKWTSDTLVKYGTVENFLLKEKLHWPKDDPKPILVLPNDFPYSVDPGIEHVLIWSKEPLVDKTFIESLLDERYGATVWEWVYFVNPPELQSIPTLPHMHVFMRKRI
;
A
#
# COMPACT_ATOMS: atom_id res chain seq x y z
N MET A 1 -17.63 -4.14 -0.06
CA MET A 1 -17.66 -2.78 0.51
C MET A 1 -18.70 -1.97 -0.23
N PRO A 2 -19.47 -1.09 0.43
CA PRO A 2 -20.23 -0.09 -0.31
C PRO A 2 -19.25 0.75 -1.15
N PRO A 3 -19.62 1.17 -2.36
CA PRO A 3 -18.74 1.98 -3.20
C PRO A 3 -18.46 3.30 -2.49
N VAL A 4 -17.17 3.62 -2.30
CA VAL A 4 -16.74 4.95 -1.90
C VAL A 4 -17.07 5.88 -3.07
N THR A 5 -17.98 6.83 -2.86
CA THR A 5 -18.25 7.86 -3.88
C THR A 5 -17.04 8.80 -3.96
N GLU A 6 -16.70 9.24 -5.18
CA GLU A 6 -15.52 10.08 -5.43
C GLU A 6 -15.49 11.35 -4.56
N GLU A 7 -16.66 11.92 -4.24
CA GLU A 7 -16.79 13.12 -3.40
C GLU A 7 -16.19 12.97 -1.99
N HIS A 8 -16.27 11.78 -1.37
CA HIS A 8 -15.76 11.59 -0.01
C HIS A 8 -14.24 11.45 0.05
N LEU A 9 -13.58 11.15 -1.08
CA LEU A 9 -12.13 10.96 -1.15
C LEU A 9 -11.34 12.25 -0.89
N TYR A 10 -11.96 13.42 -1.06
CA TYR A 10 -11.29 14.73 -1.05
C TYR A 10 -11.77 15.66 0.08
N THR A 11 -12.39 15.11 1.13
CA THR A 11 -12.98 15.92 2.22
C THR A 11 -11.94 16.49 3.21
N ASP A 12 -10.67 16.12 3.07
CA ASP A 12 -9.51 16.71 3.75
C ASP A 12 -8.27 16.73 2.82
N HIS A 13 -7.05 16.73 3.38
CA HIS A 13 -5.80 16.83 2.61
C HIS A 13 -5.64 15.66 1.64
N VAL A 14 -5.26 15.99 0.41
CA VAL A 14 -4.99 15.07 -0.68
C VAL A 14 -3.54 15.28 -1.05
N HIS A 15 -2.72 14.25 -0.93
CA HIS A 15 -1.28 14.35 -1.15
C HIS A 15 -0.98 14.42 -2.66
N PRO A 16 -0.41 15.53 -3.16
CA PRO A 16 0.11 15.59 -4.51
C PRO A 16 1.33 14.70 -4.68
N TRP A 17 1.63 14.31 -5.91
CA TRP A 17 2.76 13.44 -6.21
C TRP A 17 4.09 13.97 -5.63
N GLU A 18 4.35 15.26 -5.80
CA GLU A 18 5.58 15.90 -5.38
C GLU A 18 5.72 15.89 -3.85
N GLU A 19 4.61 15.99 -3.11
CA GLU A 19 4.60 15.86 -1.66
C GLU A 19 4.89 14.42 -1.21
N ILE A 20 4.34 13.43 -1.90
CA ILE A 20 4.61 12.02 -1.61
C ILE A 20 6.10 11.74 -1.83
N VAL A 21 6.65 12.18 -2.96
CA VAL A 21 8.09 12.03 -3.27
C VAL A 21 8.96 12.71 -2.20
N ASP A 22 8.62 13.95 -1.79
CA ASP A 22 9.34 14.67 -0.74
C ASP A 22 9.33 13.90 0.59
N TYR A 23 8.15 13.48 1.07
CA TYR A 23 8.05 12.74 2.33
C TYR A 23 8.76 11.40 2.32
N VAL A 24 8.72 10.64 1.21
CA VAL A 24 9.50 9.41 1.12
C VAL A 24 11.00 9.72 1.12
N SER A 25 11.45 10.73 0.37
CA SER A 25 12.87 11.09 0.29
C SER A 25 13.46 11.53 1.63
N ARG A 26 12.63 12.14 2.49
CA ARG A 26 13.00 12.62 3.83
C ARG A 26 12.74 11.62 4.94
N ASN A 27 12.25 10.41 4.61
CA ASN A 27 11.81 9.41 5.58
C ASN A 27 10.73 9.93 6.56
N GLU A 28 9.86 10.83 6.08
CA GLU A 28 8.75 11.44 6.83
C GLU A 28 7.39 10.78 6.46
N VAL A 29 7.42 9.49 6.11
CA VAL A 29 6.27 8.73 5.60
C VAL A 29 5.09 8.65 6.57
N SER A 30 5.32 8.94 7.86
CA SER A 30 4.27 9.09 8.88
C SER A 30 3.28 10.23 8.60
N LYS A 31 3.65 11.19 7.75
CA LYS A 31 2.78 12.28 7.32
C LYS A 31 1.77 11.88 6.26
N LEU A 32 2.06 10.80 5.53
CA LEU A 32 1.17 10.25 4.51
C LEU A 32 -0.03 9.57 5.19
N ARG A 33 -1.25 9.95 4.80
CA ARG A 33 -2.46 9.52 5.51
C ARG A 33 -3.65 9.32 4.61
N ARG A 34 -4.64 8.61 5.14
CA ARG A 34 -6.00 8.56 4.61
C ARG A 34 -6.72 9.85 4.93
N ASN A 35 -7.75 10.14 4.14
CA ASN A 35 -8.73 11.13 4.55
C ASN A 35 -9.58 10.62 5.71
N ARG A 36 -10.27 11.53 6.40
CA ARG A 36 -11.11 11.22 7.57
C ARG A 36 -12.11 10.10 7.30
N TYR A 37 -12.83 10.17 6.18
CA TYR A 37 -13.86 9.18 5.86
C TYR A 37 -13.24 7.79 5.62
N ALA A 38 -12.19 7.71 4.80
CA ALA A 38 -11.47 6.46 4.53
C ALA A 38 -10.83 5.90 5.79
N GLN A 39 -10.40 6.76 6.72
CA GLN A 39 -9.89 6.36 8.03
C GLN A 39 -11.01 5.76 8.90
N GLU A 40 -12.21 6.33 8.92
CA GLU A 40 -13.37 5.77 9.63
C GLU A 40 -13.78 4.40 9.06
N VAL A 41 -13.79 4.28 7.72
CA VAL A 41 -14.06 3.01 7.03
C VAL A 41 -13.00 1.96 7.39
N TYR A 42 -11.72 2.33 7.36
CA TYR A 42 -10.61 1.44 7.76
C TYR A 42 -10.73 1.00 9.22
N GLN A 43 -11.04 1.91 10.14
CA GLN A 43 -11.21 1.60 11.56
C GLN A 43 -12.38 0.65 11.80
N LYS A 44 -13.53 0.91 11.16
CA LYS A 44 -14.69 0.02 11.26
C LYS A 44 -14.34 -1.38 10.74
N TRP A 45 -13.75 -1.45 9.55
CA TRP A 45 -13.34 -2.74 8.96
C TRP A 45 -12.34 -3.48 9.86
N THR A 46 -11.38 -2.75 10.45
CA THR A 46 -10.40 -3.33 11.37
C THR A 46 -11.11 -3.95 12.57
N SER A 47 -12.04 -3.23 13.21
CA SER A 47 -12.83 -3.73 14.33
C SER A 47 -13.60 -5.01 13.97
N ASP A 48 -14.34 -4.99 12.86
CA ASP A 48 -15.10 -6.16 12.39
C ASP A 48 -14.18 -7.35 12.06
N THR A 49 -13.00 -7.08 11.50
CA THR A 49 -12.00 -8.10 11.14
C THR A 49 -11.40 -8.73 12.38
N LEU A 50 -11.05 -7.94 13.40
CA LEU A 50 -10.53 -8.45 14.66
C LEU A 50 -11.56 -9.34 15.38
N VAL A 51 -12.85 -8.98 15.34
CA VAL A 51 -13.93 -9.82 15.89
C VAL A 51 -14.01 -11.18 15.17
N LYS A 52 -13.91 -11.20 13.84
CA LYS A 52 -14.10 -12.42 13.04
C LYS A 52 -12.86 -13.30 12.94
N TYR A 53 -11.67 -12.72 12.85
CA TYR A 53 -10.42 -13.43 12.53
C TYR A 53 -9.38 -13.38 13.67
N GLY A 54 -9.63 -12.60 14.73
CA GLY A 54 -8.72 -12.40 15.85
C GLY A 54 -7.59 -11.42 15.56
N THR A 55 -6.99 -11.48 14.36
CA THR A 55 -5.96 -10.54 13.88
C THR A 55 -6.17 -10.20 12.41
N VAL A 56 -5.65 -9.06 11.97
CA VAL A 56 -5.63 -8.69 10.55
C VAL A 56 -4.74 -9.66 9.75
N GLU A 57 -3.64 -10.12 10.35
CA GLU A 57 -2.77 -11.14 9.75
C GLU A 57 -3.53 -12.42 9.39
N ASN A 58 -4.34 -12.94 10.32
CA ASN A 58 -5.16 -14.14 10.08
C ASN A 58 -6.14 -13.94 8.92
N PHE A 59 -6.75 -12.76 8.84
CA PHE A 59 -7.59 -12.40 7.69
C PHE A 59 -6.78 -12.41 6.39
N LEU A 60 -5.64 -11.74 6.36
CA LEU A 60 -4.81 -11.64 5.16
C LEU A 60 -4.37 -13.02 4.67
N LEU A 61 -3.81 -13.86 5.55
CA LEU A 61 -3.35 -15.21 5.19
C LEU A 61 -4.49 -16.11 4.73
N LYS A 62 -5.69 -15.94 5.31
CA LYS A 62 -6.85 -16.78 4.98
C LYS A 62 -7.57 -16.34 3.71
N GLU A 63 -7.73 -15.04 3.49
CA GLU A 63 -8.65 -14.51 2.47
C GLU A 63 -7.96 -13.81 1.30
N LYS A 64 -6.72 -13.31 1.47
CA LYS A 64 -6.10 -12.41 0.49
C LYS A 64 -4.73 -12.86 -0.04
N LEU A 65 -3.81 -13.23 0.84
CA LEU A 65 -2.42 -13.51 0.51
C LEU A 65 -2.23 -14.98 0.12
N HIS A 66 -2.83 -15.37 -1.00
CA HIS A 66 -2.71 -16.70 -1.57
C HIS A 66 -1.55 -16.76 -2.55
N TRP A 67 -0.38 -17.14 -2.04
CA TRP A 67 0.85 -17.26 -2.82
C TRP A 67 0.78 -18.41 -3.83
N PRO A 68 1.31 -18.24 -5.06
CA PRO A 68 1.54 -19.35 -5.97
C PRO A 68 2.45 -20.39 -5.30
N LYS A 69 2.12 -21.68 -5.45
CA LYS A 69 2.85 -22.78 -4.78
C LYS A 69 4.28 -22.95 -5.27
N ASP A 70 4.54 -22.57 -6.52
CA ASP A 70 5.80 -22.85 -7.22
C ASP A 70 6.68 -21.59 -7.41
N ASP A 71 6.35 -20.49 -6.73
CA ASP A 71 7.14 -19.26 -6.82
C ASP A 71 8.36 -19.33 -5.87
N PRO A 72 9.61 -19.30 -6.39
CA PRO A 72 10.83 -19.34 -5.58
C PRO A 72 11.02 -18.09 -4.72
N LYS A 73 10.37 -16.97 -5.05
CA LYS A 73 10.33 -15.74 -4.25
C LYS A 73 8.90 -15.22 -4.26
N PRO A 74 8.00 -15.81 -3.46
CA PRO A 74 6.58 -15.51 -3.55
C PRO A 74 6.36 -14.02 -3.24
N ILE A 75 6.05 -13.25 -4.29
CA ILE A 75 5.72 -11.82 -4.26
C ILE A 75 4.28 -11.63 -4.77
N LEU A 76 3.52 -10.79 -4.08
CA LEU A 76 2.16 -10.42 -4.45
C LEU A 76 2.07 -8.91 -4.53
N VAL A 77 1.74 -8.42 -5.72
CA VAL A 77 1.53 -7.00 -5.99
C VAL A 77 0.02 -6.77 -6.07
N LEU A 78 -0.55 -6.15 -5.04
CA LEU A 78 -2.00 -5.99 -4.87
C LEU A 78 -2.36 -4.53 -4.60
N PRO A 79 -3.49 -4.02 -5.10
CA PRO A 79 -4.01 -2.73 -4.67
C PRO A 79 -4.16 -2.66 -3.15
N ASN A 80 -3.90 -1.49 -2.57
CA ASN A 80 -4.21 -1.24 -1.17
C ASN A 80 -5.73 -1.09 -1.01
N ASP A 81 -6.37 -1.97 -0.22
CA ASP A 81 -7.83 -1.93 -0.02
C ASP A 81 -8.28 -0.65 0.69
N PHE A 82 -7.36 -0.03 1.44
CA PHE A 82 -7.57 1.20 2.17
C PHE A 82 -6.46 2.18 1.78
N PRO A 83 -6.51 2.74 0.56
CA PRO A 83 -5.45 3.62 0.06
C PRO A 83 -5.39 4.92 0.86
N TYR A 84 -4.28 5.62 0.71
CA TYR A 84 -4.09 6.97 1.28
C TYR A 84 -4.77 8.02 0.40
N SER A 85 -4.97 9.21 0.95
CA SER A 85 -5.55 10.34 0.24
C SER A 85 -4.52 10.93 -0.72
N VAL A 86 -4.59 10.59 -2.00
CA VAL A 86 -3.61 11.01 -3.03
C VAL A 86 -4.32 11.57 -4.25
N ASP A 87 -3.61 12.38 -5.03
CA ASP A 87 -4.17 12.99 -6.24
C ASP A 87 -4.73 11.96 -7.24
N PRO A 88 -5.77 12.34 -8.01
CA PRO A 88 -6.30 11.50 -9.08
C PRO A 88 -5.20 11.03 -10.04
N GLY A 89 -5.20 9.73 -10.36
CA GLY A 89 -4.19 9.11 -11.23
C GLY A 89 -2.95 8.58 -10.51
N ILE A 90 -2.82 8.81 -9.20
CA ILE A 90 -1.84 8.12 -8.36
C ILE A 90 -2.47 6.84 -7.81
N GLU A 91 -1.84 5.70 -8.08
CA GLU A 91 -2.20 4.40 -7.52
C GLU A 91 -1.40 4.13 -6.24
N HIS A 92 -2.05 3.49 -5.26
CA HIS A 92 -1.41 2.99 -4.04
C HIS A 92 -1.50 1.46 -4.01
N VAL A 93 -0.36 0.83 -4.26
CA VAL A 93 -0.20 -0.62 -4.34
C VAL A 93 0.65 -1.11 -3.17
N LEU A 94 0.43 -2.36 -2.76
CA LEU A 94 1.24 -3.05 -1.77
C LEU A 94 2.01 -4.19 -2.44
N ILE A 95 3.33 -4.23 -2.21
CA ILE A 95 4.15 -5.41 -2.48
C ILE A 95 4.23 -6.20 -1.19
N TRP A 96 3.62 -7.38 -1.17
CA TRP A 96 3.73 -8.33 -0.07
C TRP A 96 4.85 -9.32 -0.35
N SER A 97 5.49 -9.81 0.70
CA SER A 97 6.50 -10.88 0.62
C SER A 97 6.46 -11.80 1.83
N LYS A 98 6.97 -13.03 1.67
CA LYS A 98 7.29 -13.93 2.79
C LYS A 98 8.66 -13.64 3.41
N GLU A 99 9.52 -12.93 2.70
CA GLU A 99 10.87 -12.55 3.12
C GLU A 99 11.03 -11.02 3.18
N PRO A 100 11.94 -10.48 4.01
CA PRO A 100 12.20 -9.04 4.08
C PRO A 100 12.55 -8.40 2.72
N LEU A 101 11.89 -7.31 2.38
CA LEU A 101 12.08 -6.56 1.13
C LEU A 101 13.24 -5.56 1.24
N VAL A 102 14.49 -6.05 1.27
CA VAL A 102 15.69 -5.22 1.44
C VAL A 102 16.47 -4.93 0.14
N ASP A 103 16.25 -5.74 -0.90
CA ASP A 103 16.94 -5.62 -2.20
C ASP A 103 16.20 -4.63 -3.11
N LYS A 104 16.69 -3.40 -3.17
CA LYS A 104 16.12 -2.35 -4.02
C LYS A 104 16.19 -2.69 -5.51
N THR A 105 17.27 -3.34 -5.97
CA THR A 105 17.44 -3.70 -7.38
C THR A 105 16.38 -4.71 -7.81
N PHE A 106 16.08 -5.68 -6.94
CA PHE A 106 14.97 -6.61 -7.17
C PHE A 106 13.63 -5.90 -7.26
N ILE A 107 13.32 -4.99 -6.33
CA ILE A 107 12.05 -4.23 -6.32
C ILE A 107 11.90 -3.37 -7.58
N GLU A 108 12.96 -2.64 -7.96
CA GLU A 108 12.93 -1.79 -9.15
C GLU A 108 12.77 -2.61 -10.43
N SER A 109 13.44 -3.76 -10.53
CA SER A 109 13.29 -4.67 -11.67
C SER A 109 11.87 -5.25 -11.76
N LEU A 110 11.28 -5.63 -10.62
CA LEU A 110 9.91 -6.12 -10.55
C LEU A 110 8.89 -5.06 -11.01
N LEU A 111 9.05 -3.82 -10.56
CA LEU A 111 8.17 -2.72 -10.94
C LEU A 111 8.33 -2.36 -12.43
N ASP A 112 9.56 -2.36 -12.93
CA ASP A 112 9.84 -2.12 -14.36
C ASP A 112 9.28 -3.23 -15.25
N GLU A 113 9.45 -4.50 -14.89
CA GLU A 113 8.87 -5.63 -15.62
C GLU A 113 7.35 -5.56 -15.68
N ARG A 114 6.70 -5.18 -14.58
CA ARG A 114 5.23 -5.19 -14.47
C ARG A 114 4.57 -3.98 -15.11
N TYR A 115 5.20 -2.81 -15.02
CA TYR A 115 4.57 -1.54 -15.37
C TYR A 115 5.35 -0.76 -16.43
N GLY A 116 6.66 -0.92 -16.51
CA GLY A 116 7.54 -0.21 -17.43
C GLY A 116 7.89 1.20 -16.96
N ALA A 117 9.16 1.42 -16.62
CA ALA A 117 9.71 2.70 -16.15
C ALA A 117 9.61 3.83 -17.18
N THR A 118 9.38 3.50 -18.46
CA THR A 118 9.15 4.48 -19.54
C THR A 118 7.73 5.01 -19.55
N VAL A 119 6.77 4.26 -19.00
CA VAL A 119 5.34 4.61 -18.97
C VAL A 119 4.91 5.06 -17.58
N TRP A 120 5.49 4.48 -16.53
CA TRP A 120 5.17 4.75 -15.14
C TRP A 120 6.37 5.31 -14.38
N GLU A 121 6.06 6.10 -13.34
CA GLU A 121 6.98 6.47 -12.28
C GLU A 121 6.44 6.00 -10.93
N TRP A 122 7.34 5.68 -10.01
CA TRP A 122 6.99 5.15 -8.69
C TRP A 122 7.90 5.68 -7.59
N VAL A 123 7.36 5.71 -6.38
CA VAL A 123 8.09 5.90 -5.13
C VAL A 123 7.58 4.88 -4.13
N TYR A 124 8.46 4.31 -3.32
CA TYR A 124 8.11 3.23 -2.41
C TYR A 124 8.81 3.33 -1.07
N PHE A 125 8.17 2.78 -0.04
CA PHE A 125 8.70 2.74 1.31
C PHE A 125 8.12 1.58 2.11
N VAL A 126 8.83 1.20 3.17
CA VAL A 126 8.30 0.33 4.22
C VAL A 126 8.00 1.23 5.41
N ASN A 127 6.84 1.05 6.04
CA ASN A 127 6.54 1.79 7.26
C ASN A 127 7.62 1.52 8.32
N PRO A 128 8.07 2.53 9.09
CA PRO A 128 8.99 2.30 10.20
C PRO A 128 8.33 1.37 11.23
N PRO A 129 9.11 0.58 12.00
CA PRO A 129 8.58 -0.49 12.86
C PRO A 129 7.43 -0.05 13.77
N GLU A 130 7.49 1.17 14.31
CA GLU A 130 6.47 1.75 15.19
C GLU A 130 5.13 2.08 14.51
N LEU A 131 5.09 2.11 13.17
CA LEU A 131 3.88 2.36 12.37
C LEU A 131 3.36 1.11 11.65
N GLN A 132 4.09 -0.01 11.72
CA GLN A 132 3.66 -1.25 11.07
C GLN A 132 2.48 -1.87 11.81
N SER A 133 1.35 -2.00 11.13
CA SER A 133 0.18 -2.69 11.70
C SER A 133 0.36 -4.22 11.74
N ILE A 134 1.21 -4.78 10.87
CA ILE A 134 1.42 -6.23 10.72
C ILE A 134 2.91 -6.51 10.48
N PRO A 135 3.74 -6.50 11.54
CA PRO A 135 5.20 -6.61 11.41
C PRO A 135 5.68 -8.01 10.99
N THR A 136 4.83 -9.02 11.15
CA THR A 136 5.08 -10.43 10.80
C THR A 136 4.95 -10.72 9.30
N LEU A 137 4.28 -9.86 8.54
CA LEU A 137 4.11 -9.98 7.10
C LEU A 137 4.80 -8.80 6.40
N PRO A 138 6.03 -8.97 5.90
CA PRO A 138 6.74 -7.93 5.19
C PRO A 138 5.91 -7.36 4.02
N HIS A 139 5.73 -6.05 4.03
CA HIS A 139 5.05 -5.34 2.95
C HIS A 139 5.65 -3.96 2.73
N MET A 140 5.60 -3.53 1.48
CA MET A 140 6.05 -2.22 1.02
C MET A 140 4.87 -1.49 0.39
N HIS A 141 4.78 -0.20 0.70
CA HIS A 141 3.87 0.72 0.06
C HIS A 141 4.53 1.26 -1.21
N VAL A 142 3.80 1.22 -2.33
CA VAL A 142 4.22 1.78 -3.61
C VAL A 142 3.16 2.78 -4.05
N PHE A 143 3.59 4.02 -4.23
CA PHE A 143 2.82 5.05 -4.93
C PHE A 143 3.33 5.13 -6.36
N MET A 144 2.43 5.13 -7.34
CA MET A 144 2.81 5.15 -8.75
C MET A 144 1.81 5.92 -9.60
N ARG A 145 2.30 6.59 -10.65
CA ARG A 145 1.46 7.26 -11.65
C ARG A 145 2.04 7.10 -13.04
N LYS A 146 1.21 7.27 -14.08
CA LYS A 146 1.71 7.33 -15.46
C LYS A 146 2.51 8.61 -15.65
N ARG A 147 3.60 8.52 -16.41
CA ARG A 147 4.34 9.69 -16.87
C ARG A 147 3.46 10.49 -17.83
N ILE A 148 3.55 11.82 -17.71
CA ILE A 148 2.90 12.79 -18.60
C ILE A 148 3.82 13.09 -19.78
#